data_AF-A0A699QT14-F1
#
_entry.id   AF-A0A699QT14-F1
#
_cell.length_a   1.000
_cell.length_b   1.000
_cell.length_c   1.000
_cell.angle_alpha   90.00
_cell.angle_beta   90.00
_cell.angle_gamma   90.00
#
_symmetry.space_group_name_H-M   'P 1'
#
loop_
_entity.id
_entity.type
_entity.pdbx_description
1 polymer ?
#
loop_
_entity_poly.entity_id
_entity_poly.type
_entity_poly.pdbx_seq_one_letter_code
_entity_poly.pdbx_strand_id
1 'polypeptide(L)'
;AEHQALRGFEPDEPRSLTFYWALPTDLSNPAAARRHAFASTYHDWLTLVLTELDLMHPGLAARVRAAELWVWGHGMVAPTPGYVWGEARQQARQPHLGGRVHLAHTDLSGVSVFEEAFHQGLRAARAVVQGAATS
;
A
#
# COMPACT_ATOMS: atom_id res chain seq x y z
N ALA A 1 -1.61 -2.97 19.76
CA ALA A 1 -1.49 -3.92 18.65
C ALA A 1 -2.14 -5.24 19.09
N GLU A 2 -3.42 -5.42 18.78
CA GLU A 2 -4.20 -6.61 19.18
C GLU A 2 -4.44 -7.58 18.02
N HIS A 3 -3.78 -7.36 16.89
CA HIS A 3 -3.97 -8.07 15.62
C HIS A 3 -3.80 -9.60 15.71
N GLN A 4 -3.26 -10.12 16.81
CA GLN A 4 -3.08 -11.54 17.09
C GLN A 4 -3.41 -11.91 18.55
N ALA A 5 -4.13 -11.05 19.28
CA ALA A 5 -4.50 -11.34 20.66
C ALA A 5 -5.69 -12.32 20.68
N LEU A 6 -5.48 -13.49 21.28
CA LEU A 6 -6.53 -14.50 21.51
C LEU A 6 -7.49 -14.11 22.64
N ARG A 7 -7.36 -12.90 23.21
CA ARG A 7 -8.32 -12.39 24.19
C ARG A 7 -9.66 -12.20 23.49
N GLY A 8 -10.69 -12.80 24.03
CA GLY A 8 -12.05 -12.68 23.52
C GLY A 8 -12.51 -11.23 23.44
N PHE A 9 -13.59 -11.02 22.70
CA PHE A 9 -14.25 -9.72 22.57
C PHE A 9 -14.78 -9.25 23.93
N GLU A 10 -14.06 -8.34 24.59
CA GLU A 10 -14.59 -7.58 25.73
C GLU A 10 -15.43 -6.41 25.19
N PRO A 11 -16.75 -6.35 25.47
CA PRO A 11 -17.67 -5.41 24.83
C PRO A 11 -17.39 -3.92 25.09
N ASP A 12 -16.77 -3.60 26.22
CA ASP A 12 -16.69 -2.22 26.74
C ASP A 12 -15.30 -1.57 26.57
N GLU A 13 -14.34 -2.29 25.98
CA GLU A 13 -13.01 -1.73 25.74
C GLU A 13 -12.95 -0.91 24.43
N PRO A 14 -12.27 0.26 24.42
CA PRO A 14 -12.07 1.02 23.19
C PRO A 14 -11.34 0.19 22.13
N ARG A 15 -11.85 0.21 20.90
CA ARG A 15 -11.27 -0.54 19.77
C ARG A 15 -10.71 0.40 18.72
N SER A 16 -9.66 -0.06 18.05
CA SER A 16 -9.12 0.58 16.85
C SER A 16 -9.77 -0.04 15.62
N LEU A 17 -10.29 0.79 14.73
CA LEU A 17 -10.77 0.37 13.42
C LEU A 17 -9.85 0.96 12.36
N THR A 18 -9.37 0.11 11.45
CA THR A 18 -8.61 0.55 10.27
C THR A 18 -9.51 0.42 9.06
N PHE A 19 -9.63 1.51 8.30
CA PHE A 19 -10.50 1.58 7.14
C PHE A 19 -9.71 2.07 5.92
N TYR A 20 -9.87 1.38 4.80
CA TYR A 20 -9.20 1.70 3.55
C TYR A 20 -10.22 2.11 2.49
N TRP A 21 -10.04 3.31 1.93
CA TRP A 21 -10.88 3.83 0.84
C TRP A 21 -10.06 4.04 -0.43
N ALA A 22 -10.50 3.45 -1.54
CA ALA A 22 -9.90 3.69 -2.84
C ALA A 22 -10.44 4.99 -3.47
N LEU A 23 -9.58 6.00 -3.65
CA LEU A 23 -9.95 7.32 -4.16
C LEU A 23 -10.27 7.40 -5.67
N PRO A 24 -9.51 6.77 -6.58
CA PRO A 24 -9.86 6.84 -7.99
C PRO A 24 -10.98 5.84 -8.32
N THR A 25 -12.21 6.32 -8.35
CA THR A 25 -13.35 5.58 -8.92
C THR A 25 -13.38 5.68 -10.45
N ASP A 26 -12.85 6.78 -10.99
CA ASP A 26 -12.66 7.00 -12.43
C ASP A 26 -11.19 6.91 -12.82
N LEU A 27 -10.81 5.77 -13.41
CA LEU A 27 -9.45 5.52 -13.91
C LEU A 27 -9.10 6.33 -15.17
N SER A 28 -10.09 6.98 -15.82
CA SER A 28 -9.85 7.82 -17.00
C SER A 28 -9.26 9.19 -16.65
N ASN A 29 -9.42 9.66 -15.41
CA ASN A 29 -8.88 10.95 -14.96
C ASN A 29 -8.24 10.92 -13.55
N PRO A 30 -7.14 10.16 -13.35
CA PRO A 30 -6.46 10.07 -12.06
C PRO A 30 -5.85 11.41 -11.61
N ALA A 31 -5.63 12.36 -12.54
CA ALA A 31 -5.16 13.69 -12.19
C ALA A 31 -6.23 14.50 -11.45
N ALA A 32 -7.50 14.41 -11.86
CA ALA A 32 -8.61 15.04 -11.15
C ALA A 32 -8.79 14.45 -9.75
N ALA A 33 -8.75 13.12 -9.63
CA ALA A 33 -8.83 12.45 -8.33
C ALA A 33 -7.72 12.90 -7.37
N ARG A 34 -6.47 13.00 -7.84
CA ARG A 34 -5.35 13.52 -7.03
C ARG A 34 -5.55 14.98 -6.63
N ARG A 35 -6.02 15.85 -7.54
CA ARG A 35 -6.30 17.26 -7.22
C ARG A 35 -7.37 17.38 -6.14
N HIS A 36 -8.46 16.61 -6.26
CA HIS A 36 -9.49 16.56 -5.23
C HIS A 36 -8.91 16.04 -3.90
N ALA A 37 -8.12 14.96 -3.95
CA ALA A 37 -7.47 14.36 -2.78
C ALA A 37 -6.70 15.39 -1.93
N PHE A 38 -5.93 16.26 -2.59
CA PHE A 38 -5.12 17.30 -1.94
C PHE A 38 -5.87 18.60 -1.63
N ALA A 39 -7.01 18.86 -2.30
CA ALA A 39 -7.82 20.05 -2.06
C ALA A 39 -8.80 19.86 -0.88
N SER A 40 -9.22 18.63 -0.61
CA SER A 40 -10.11 18.29 0.50
C SER A 40 -9.42 18.44 1.85
N THR A 41 -10.14 19.00 2.81
CA THR A 41 -9.65 19.20 4.17
C THR A 41 -9.77 17.92 5.00
N TYR A 42 -9.12 17.88 6.15
CA TYR A 42 -9.31 16.81 7.14
C TYR A 42 -10.79 16.63 7.52
N HIS A 43 -11.54 17.72 7.67
CA HIS A 43 -12.96 17.67 8.01
C HIS A 43 -13.82 17.03 6.92
N ASP A 44 -13.52 17.35 5.65
CA ASP A 44 -14.20 16.76 4.49
C ASP A 44 -13.98 15.24 4.47
N TRP A 45 -12.73 14.80 4.66
CA TRP A 45 -12.39 13.38 4.73
C TRP A 45 -13.05 12.67 5.91
N LEU A 46 -13.03 13.28 7.10
CA LEU A 46 -13.62 12.69 8.29
C LEU A 46 -15.13 12.51 8.13
N THR A 47 -15.81 13.52 7.59
CA THR A 47 -17.25 13.44 7.33
C THR A 47 -17.57 12.31 6.36
N LEU A 48 -16.82 12.20 5.26
CA LEU A 48 -17.01 11.14 4.27
C LEU A 48 -16.80 9.75 4.88
N VAL A 49 -15.70 9.55 5.61
CA VAL A 49 -15.35 8.25 6.21
C VAL A 49 -16.38 7.85 7.27
N LEU A 50 -16.77 8.76 8.16
CA LEU A 50 -17.76 8.47 9.19
C LEU A 50 -19.14 8.18 8.60
N THR A 51 -19.53 8.90 7.54
CA THR A 51 -20.81 8.64 6.85
C THR A 51 -20.85 7.23 6.28
N GLU A 52 -19.80 6.79 5.60
CA GLU A 52 -19.77 5.42 5.08
C GLU A 52 -19.76 4.39 6.21
N LEU A 53 -18.91 4.58 7.22
CA LEU A 53 -18.81 3.64 8.31
C LEU A 53 -20.13 3.51 9.08
N ASP A 54 -20.95 4.57 9.14
CA ASP A 54 -22.28 4.51 9.75
C ASP A 54 -23.26 3.64 8.96
N LEU A 55 -23.09 3.49 7.64
CA LEU A 55 -23.86 2.54 6.84
C LEU A 55 -23.55 1.08 7.23
N MET A 56 -22.28 0.78 7.51
CA MET A 56 -21.84 -0.56 7.93
C MET A 56 -22.12 -0.80 9.42
N HIS A 57 -22.03 0.25 10.23
CA HIS A 57 -22.12 0.21 11.69
C HIS A 57 -22.93 1.41 12.22
N PRO A 58 -24.27 1.32 12.23
CA PRO A 58 -25.13 2.42 12.66
C PRO A 58 -24.82 2.92 14.07
N GLY A 59 -24.61 4.23 14.19
CA GLY A 59 -24.28 4.90 15.45
C GLY A 59 -22.79 4.84 15.82
N LEU A 60 -21.92 4.33 14.94
CA LEU A 60 -20.47 4.31 15.16
C LEU A 60 -19.92 5.73 15.28
N ALA A 61 -20.36 6.64 14.41
CA ALA A 61 -19.83 8.00 14.35
C ALA A 61 -19.92 8.72 15.72
N ALA A 62 -21.01 8.52 16.46
CA ALA A 62 -21.21 9.08 17.79
C ALA A 62 -20.30 8.46 18.88
N ARG A 63 -19.69 7.30 18.62
CA ARG A 63 -18.82 6.56 19.54
C ARG A 63 -17.33 6.77 19.26
N VAL A 64 -16.98 7.40 18.13
CA VAL A 64 -15.58 7.69 17.77
C VAL A 64 -15.00 8.73 18.71
N ARG A 65 -13.89 8.38 19.38
CA ARG A 65 -13.19 9.26 20.34
C ARG A 65 -12.02 10.01 19.70
N ALA A 66 -11.39 9.39 18.70
CA ALA A 66 -10.27 9.95 17.95
C ALA A 66 -10.27 9.32 16.55
N ALA A 67 -9.83 10.09 15.56
CA ALA A 67 -9.63 9.64 14.20
C ALA A 67 -8.35 10.28 13.66
N GLU A 68 -7.58 9.49 12.91
CA GLU A 68 -6.40 9.95 12.21
C GLU A 68 -6.56 9.53 10.75
N LEU A 69 -6.41 10.50 9.84
CA LEU A 69 -6.69 10.31 8.43
C LEU A 69 -5.46 10.62 7.62
N TRP A 70 -5.15 9.73 6.68
CA TRP A 70 -4.02 9.89 5.79
C TRP A 70 -4.45 9.67 4.34
N VAL A 71 -4.08 10.61 3.48
CA VAL A 71 -4.23 10.48 2.04
C VAL A 71 -2.89 10.04 1.48
N TRP A 72 -2.82 8.80 1.01
CA TRP A 72 -1.61 8.24 0.42
C TRP A 72 -1.74 8.09 -1.10
N GLY A 73 -0.69 8.48 -1.82
CA GLY A 73 -0.52 8.01 -3.19
C GLY A 73 -0.35 6.49 -3.19
N HIS A 74 -0.73 5.82 -4.28
CA HIS A 74 -0.53 4.38 -4.38
C HIS A 74 0.98 4.08 -4.38
N GLY A 75 1.48 3.56 -3.25
CA GLY A 75 2.91 3.27 -3.05
C GLY A 75 3.38 1.95 -3.68
N MET A 76 2.50 1.28 -4.42
CA MET A 76 2.75 0.01 -5.08
C MET A 76 2.37 0.13 -6.55
N VAL A 77 2.92 -0.72 -7.41
CA VAL A 77 2.40 -0.82 -8.78
C VAL A 77 0.94 -1.27 -8.74
N ALA A 78 0.10 -0.69 -9.60
CA ALA A 78 -1.24 -1.21 -9.88
C ALA A 78 -1.14 -2.16 -11.08
N PRO A 79 -0.92 -3.48 -10.88
CA PRO A 79 -0.69 -4.39 -11.98
C PRO A 79 -1.95 -4.52 -12.84
N THR A 80 -1.80 -4.40 -14.16
CA THR A 80 -2.84 -4.71 -15.13
C THR A 80 -2.67 -6.15 -15.65
N PRO A 81 -3.72 -6.76 -16.25
CA PRO A 81 -3.57 -8.04 -16.92
C PRO A 81 -2.37 -8.06 -17.87
N GLY A 82 -1.53 -9.09 -17.74
CA GLY A 82 -0.27 -9.21 -18.49
C GLY A 82 0.96 -8.70 -17.73
N TYR A 83 0.82 -8.02 -16.58
CA TYR A 83 1.97 -7.50 -15.83
C TYR A 83 2.93 -8.59 -15.34
N VAL A 84 2.41 -9.67 -14.73
CA VAL A 84 3.25 -10.73 -14.14
C VAL A 84 4.14 -11.39 -15.19
N TRP A 85 3.63 -11.68 -16.38
CA TRP A 85 4.44 -12.34 -17.42
C TRP A 85 5.00 -11.36 -18.46
N GLY A 86 4.72 -10.07 -18.28
CA GLY A 86 5.02 -9.02 -19.24
C GLY A 86 6.49 -8.66 -19.31
N GLU A 87 6.86 -8.11 -20.46
CA GLU A 87 8.24 -7.73 -20.79
C GLU A 87 8.80 -6.70 -19.79
N ALA A 88 8.00 -5.72 -19.38
CA ALA A 88 8.43 -4.67 -18.45
C ALA A 88 8.99 -5.26 -17.12
N ARG A 89 8.35 -6.29 -16.57
CA ARG A 89 8.85 -6.96 -15.36
C ARG A 89 10.12 -7.75 -15.64
N GLN A 90 10.19 -8.42 -16.79
CA GLN A 90 11.38 -9.17 -17.19
C GLN A 90 12.60 -8.25 -17.37
N GLN A 91 12.41 -7.10 -18.00
CA GLN A 91 13.42 -6.05 -18.16
C GLN A 91 13.84 -5.46 -16.81
N ALA A 92 12.90 -5.15 -15.93
CA ALA A 92 13.19 -4.62 -14.59
C ALA A 92 14.05 -5.57 -13.74
N ARG A 93 13.92 -6.88 -13.93
CA ARG A 93 14.71 -7.91 -13.22
C ARG A 93 16.16 -8.01 -13.70
N GLN A 94 16.47 -7.48 -14.88
CA GLN A 94 17.84 -7.51 -15.40
C GLN A 94 18.76 -6.58 -14.59
N PRO A 95 20.07 -6.88 -14.51
CA PRO A 95 21.04 -5.93 -13.96
C PRO A 95 21.12 -4.66 -14.82
N HIS A 96 21.12 -3.50 -14.18
CA HIS A 96 21.18 -2.20 -14.87
C HIS A 96 22.58 -1.60 -14.81
N LEU A 97 22.86 -0.65 -15.70
CA LEU A 97 24.15 0.06 -15.80
C LEU A 97 25.37 -0.90 -15.82
N GLY A 98 25.29 -1.95 -16.64
CA GLY A 98 26.36 -2.93 -16.78
C GLY A 98 26.59 -3.78 -15.51
N GLY A 99 25.54 -4.04 -14.73
CA GLY A 99 25.62 -4.85 -13.52
C GLY A 99 25.98 -4.08 -12.24
N ARG A 100 25.97 -2.74 -12.28
CA ARG A 100 26.27 -1.89 -11.10
C ARG A 100 25.03 -1.53 -10.29
N VAL A 101 23.85 -1.64 -10.88
CA VAL A 101 22.58 -1.30 -10.22
C VAL A 101 21.66 -2.53 -10.24
N HIS A 102 21.23 -2.94 -9.05
CA HIS A 102 20.30 -4.03 -8.83
C HIS A 102 19.02 -3.50 -8.18
N LEU A 103 17.88 -3.67 -8.86
CA LEU A 103 16.58 -3.32 -8.28
C LEU A 103 16.17 -4.36 -7.22
N ALA A 104 15.54 -3.90 -6.14
CA ALA A 104 15.14 -4.74 -5.00
C ALA A 104 13.67 -4.52 -4.58
N HIS A 105 12.83 -3.99 -5.47
CA HIS A 105 11.44 -3.68 -5.17
C HIS A 105 10.52 -4.91 -5.29
N THR A 106 9.42 -4.94 -4.52
CA THR A 106 8.43 -6.05 -4.55
C THR A 106 7.73 -6.21 -5.89
N ASP A 107 7.65 -5.13 -6.66
CA ASP A 107 7.12 -5.13 -8.04
C ASP A 107 7.81 -6.16 -8.94
N LEU A 108 9.08 -6.50 -8.67
CA LEU A 108 9.81 -7.54 -9.40
C LEU A 108 9.20 -8.94 -9.23
N SER A 109 8.45 -9.15 -8.14
CA SER A 109 7.73 -10.38 -7.82
C SER A 109 6.28 -10.38 -8.31
N GLY A 110 5.77 -9.22 -8.73
CA GLY A 110 4.38 -9.08 -9.18
C GLY A 110 3.36 -8.95 -8.05
N VAL A 111 3.81 -9.03 -6.80
CA VAL A 111 2.98 -8.94 -5.59
C VAL A 111 3.73 -8.13 -4.54
N SER A 112 3.02 -7.23 -3.88
CA SER A 112 3.61 -6.33 -2.89
C SER A 112 3.31 -6.82 -1.47
N VAL A 113 4.09 -7.81 -1.06
CA VAL A 113 4.04 -8.43 0.27
C VAL A 113 5.40 -8.33 0.96
N PHE A 114 5.40 -8.40 2.29
CA PHE A 114 6.62 -8.23 3.09
C PHE A 114 7.70 -9.26 2.75
N GLU A 115 7.31 -10.50 2.56
CA GLU A 115 8.18 -11.62 2.22
C GLU A 115 8.96 -11.35 0.94
N GLU A 116 8.30 -10.78 -0.07
CA GLU A 116 8.94 -10.42 -1.32
C GLU A 116 9.86 -9.21 -1.17
N ALA A 117 9.56 -8.27 -0.27
CA ALA A 117 10.45 -7.14 0.00
C ALA A 117 11.78 -7.66 0.58
N PHE A 118 11.70 -8.58 1.54
CA PHE A 118 12.88 -9.24 2.09
C PHE A 118 13.62 -10.06 1.03
N HIS A 119 12.90 -10.89 0.27
CA HIS A 119 13.50 -11.74 -0.75
C HIS A 119 14.24 -10.93 -1.82
N GLN A 120 13.63 -9.86 -2.34
CA GLN A 120 14.26 -8.99 -3.34
C GLN A 120 15.45 -8.21 -2.76
N GLY A 121 15.37 -7.78 -1.50
CA GLY A 121 16.49 -7.17 -0.78
C GLY A 121 17.69 -8.13 -0.66
N LEU A 122 17.47 -9.37 -0.20
CA LEU A 122 18.53 -10.37 -0.09
C LEU A 122 19.13 -10.73 -1.46
N ARG A 123 18.28 -10.87 -2.49
CA ARG A 123 18.72 -11.15 -3.86
C ARG A 123 19.67 -10.06 -4.38
N ALA A 124 19.28 -8.79 -4.26
CA ALA A 124 20.08 -7.67 -4.70
C ALA A 124 21.40 -7.57 -3.93
N ALA A 125 21.38 -7.74 -2.60
CA ALA A 125 22.58 -7.74 -1.78
C ALA A 125 23.58 -8.84 -2.19
N ARG A 126 23.10 -10.06 -2.44
CA ARG A 126 23.95 -11.17 -2.92
C ARG A 126 24.56 -10.87 -4.29
N ALA A 127 23.79 -10.28 -5.20
CA ALA A 127 24.28 -9.93 -6.53
C ALA A 127 25.41 -8.87 -6.47
N VAL A 128 25.28 -7.88 -5.58
CA VAL A 128 26.34 -6.87 -5.35
C VAL A 128 27.62 -7.53 -4.84
N VAL A 129 27.52 -8.42 -3.85
CA VAL A 129 28.69 -9.13 -3.29
C VAL A 129 29.37 -10.00 -4.34
N GLN A 130 28.61 -10.69 -5.19
CA GLN A 130 29.15 -11.53 -6.26
C GLN A 130 29.80 -10.70 -7.38
N GLY A 131 29.16 -9.61 -7.80
CA GLY A 131 29.69 -8.71 -8.82
C GLY A 131 31.00 -8.03 -8.39
N ALA A 132 31.10 -7.64 -7.11
CA ALA A 132 32.32 -7.09 -6.53
C ALA A 132 33.47 -8.10 -6.47
N ALA A 133 33.18 -9.40 -6.37
CA ALA A 133 34.21 -10.45 -6.38
C ALA A 133 34.74 -10.78 -7.79
N THR A 134 34.01 -10.38 -8.83
CA THR A 134 34.36 -10.61 -10.25
C THR A 134 34.92 -9.38 -10.97
N SER A 135 35.03 -8.24 -10.28
CA SER A 135 35.57 -6.97 -10.77
C SER A 135 37.02 -6.79 -10.32
#